data_AF-A0A968TW79-F1
#
_entry.id   AF-A0A968TW79-F1
#
_cell.length_a   1.000
_cell.length_b   1.000
_cell.length_c   1.000
_cell.angle_alpha   90.00
_cell.angle_beta   90.00
_cell.angle_gamma   90.00
#
_symmetry.space_group_name_H-M   'P 1'
#
loop_
_entity.id
_entity.type
_entity.pdbx_description
1 polymer ?
#
loop_
_entity_poly.entity_id
_entity_poly.type
_entity_poly.pdbx_seq_one_letter_code
_entity_poly.pdbx_strand_id
1 'polypeptide(L)'
;MPLKVDWNRNLAPLTLMHWGVADYDITMPERAKDPQFNAYLKLLKPEFIRIHHAGLSDRWTDATTRKWDVAKLKEVFASTASGYGDARIMLNIANWPKWFHDGDVLPSEKRLNLQHSAGNLHAS
;
A
#
# COMPACT_ATOMS: atom_id res chain seq x y z
N MET A 1 36.12 21.53 2.16
CA MET A 1 36.16 21.04 3.55
C MET A 1 35.94 19.53 3.50
N PRO A 2 36.88 18.68 3.95
CA PRO A 2 36.73 17.23 3.82
C PRO A 2 35.70 16.67 4.81
N LEU A 3 34.93 15.67 4.38
CA LEU A 3 34.05 14.88 5.25
C LEU A 3 34.91 14.08 6.24
N LYS A 4 34.55 14.12 7.54
CA LYS A 4 35.18 13.32 8.58
C LYS A 4 34.14 12.41 9.22
N VAL A 5 34.45 11.12 9.34
CA VAL A 5 33.61 10.10 9.99
C VAL A 5 34.36 9.54 11.19
N ASP A 6 33.69 9.48 12.35
CA ASP A 6 34.21 8.85 13.56
C ASP A 6 33.53 7.49 13.75
N TRP A 7 34.24 6.42 13.37
CA TRP A 7 33.73 5.04 13.42
C TRP A 7 33.56 4.50 14.84
N ASN A 8 34.17 5.13 15.85
CA ASN A 8 34.07 4.71 17.24
C ASN A 8 32.87 5.35 17.96
N ARG A 9 32.24 6.34 17.32
CA ARG A 9 31.11 7.07 17.89
C ARG A 9 29.80 6.53 17.32
N ASN A 10 29.16 5.62 18.06
CA ASN A 10 27.79 5.21 17.77
C ASN A 10 26.80 6.22 18.38
N LEU A 11 26.07 6.94 17.50
CA LEU A 11 25.10 7.96 17.93
C LEU A 11 23.72 7.38 18.20
N ALA A 12 23.30 6.39 17.40
CA ALA A 12 22.00 5.74 17.51
C ALA A 12 22.01 4.40 16.77
N PRO A 13 21.27 3.39 17.26
CA PRO A 13 21.10 2.15 16.53
C PRO A 13 20.24 2.39 15.28
N LEU A 14 20.70 1.88 14.14
CA LEU A 14 19.85 1.71 12.96
C LEU A 14 19.13 0.36 13.09
N THR A 15 17.81 0.37 12.95
CA THR A 15 17.02 -0.86 12.82
C THR A 15 16.62 -1.05 11.38
N LEU A 16 16.45 -2.31 10.97
CA LEU A 16 16.04 -2.64 9.61
C LEU A 16 14.65 -2.11 9.24
N MET A 17 13.83 -1.73 10.23
CA MET A 17 12.55 -1.04 10.01
C MET A 17 12.68 0.34 9.36
N HIS A 18 13.88 0.93 9.33
CA HIS A 18 14.15 2.18 8.60
C HIS A 18 14.38 1.95 7.10
N TRP A 19 14.53 0.69 6.69
CA TRP A 19 14.71 0.27 5.31
C TRP A 19 13.48 -0.47 4.81
N GLY A 20 12.90 0.04 3.73
CA GLY A 20 11.77 -0.62 3.09
C GLY A 20 11.54 -0.14 1.67
N VAL A 21 10.67 -0.85 0.98
CA VAL A 21 10.28 -0.55 -0.41
C VAL A 21 8.78 -0.32 -0.50
N ALA A 22 8.42 0.48 -1.49
CA ALA A 22 7.03 0.73 -1.85
C ALA A 22 6.61 -0.18 -2.99
N ASP A 23 5.48 -0.87 -2.84
CA ASP A 23 4.82 -1.63 -3.90
C ASP A 23 3.53 -0.92 -4.33
N TYR A 24 3.38 -0.68 -5.63
CA TYR A 24 2.26 0.06 -6.22
C TYR A 24 1.27 -0.83 -6.98
N ASP A 25 1.69 -2.04 -7.37
CA ASP A 25 1.06 -2.78 -8.47
C ASP A 25 0.48 -4.13 -8.07
N ILE A 26 0.70 -4.56 -6.83
CA ILE A 26 0.21 -5.84 -6.31
C ILE A 26 -1.30 -6.06 -6.46
N THR A 27 -2.14 -5.01 -6.61
CA THR A 27 -3.60 -5.16 -6.82
C THR A 27 -4.02 -5.92 -8.10
N MET A 28 -3.06 -6.23 -8.96
CA MET A 28 -3.20 -6.93 -10.22
C MET A 28 -2.41 -8.25 -10.17
N PRO A 29 -3.07 -9.44 -10.19
CA PRO A 29 -2.38 -10.73 -10.10
C PRO A 29 -1.26 -10.92 -11.13
N GLU A 30 -1.43 -10.38 -12.34
CA GLU A 30 -0.44 -10.42 -13.41
C GLU A 30 0.82 -9.61 -13.10
N ARG A 31 0.67 -8.48 -12.38
CA ARG A 31 1.82 -7.64 -11.97
C ARG A 31 2.47 -8.16 -10.69
N ALA A 32 1.67 -8.72 -9.78
CA ALA A 32 2.17 -9.42 -8.59
C ALA A 32 3.12 -10.59 -8.94
N LYS A 33 2.97 -11.16 -10.13
CA LYS A 33 3.81 -12.25 -10.66
C LYS A 33 5.03 -11.77 -11.43
N ASP A 34 5.31 -10.46 -11.51
CA ASP A 34 6.44 -9.94 -12.28
C ASP A 34 7.76 -10.57 -11.76
N PRO A 35 8.45 -11.37 -12.60
CA PRO A 35 9.65 -12.09 -12.17
C PRO A 35 10.82 -11.15 -11.93
N GLN A 36 10.90 -10.03 -12.65
CA GLN A 36 11.96 -9.05 -12.50
C GLN A 36 11.79 -8.29 -11.19
N PHE A 37 10.57 -7.85 -10.88
CA PHE A 37 10.27 -7.22 -9.60
C PHE A 37 10.56 -8.16 -8.42
N ASN A 38 10.11 -9.41 -8.50
CA ASN A 38 10.38 -10.41 -7.47
C ASN A 38 11.89 -10.71 -7.32
N ALA A 39 12.66 -10.71 -8.41
CA ALA A 39 14.12 -10.85 -8.34
C ALA A 39 14.78 -9.65 -7.64
N TYR A 40 14.32 -8.43 -7.90
CA TYR A 40 14.81 -7.24 -7.20
C TYR A 40 14.50 -7.28 -5.71
N LEU A 41 13.29 -7.66 -5.31
CA LEU A 41 12.93 -7.77 -3.89
C LEU A 41 13.77 -8.83 -3.17
N LYS A 42 14.03 -9.98 -3.81
CA LYS A 42 14.94 -11.01 -3.27
C LYS A 42 16.37 -10.52 -3.09
N LEU A 43 16.85 -9.66 -3.99
CA LEU A 43 18.18 -9.06 -3.89
C LEU A 43 18.24 -8.03 -2.76
N LEU A 44 17.23 -7.16 -2.66
CA LEU A 44 17.18 -6.08 -1.68
C LEU A 44 16.89 -6.55 -0.26
N LYS A 45 16.22 -7.71 -0.11
CA LYS A 45 15.79 -8.30 1.18
C LYS A 45 15.23 -7.25 2.15
N PRO A 46 14.18 -6.50 1.73
CA PRO A 46 13.61 -5.50 2.60
C PRO A 46 12.94 -6.16 3.80
N GLU A 47 13.07 -5.53 4.97
CA GLU A 47 12.40 -5.98 6.20
C GLU A 47 11.00 -5.37 6.33
N PHE A 48 10.72 -4.38 5.49
CA PHE A 48 9.46 -3.67 5.44
C PHE A 48 9.02 -3.37 4.00
N ILE A 49 7.77 -3.68 3.67
CA ILE A 49 7.16 -3.36 2.39
C ILE A 49 5.87 -2.59 2.64
N ARG A 50 5.79 -1.38 2.07
CA ARG A 50 4.55 -0.59 2.08
C ARG A 50 3.84 -0.74 0.75
N ILE A 51 2.64 -1.31 0.78
CA ILE A 51 1.79 -1.38 -0.40
C ILE A 51 0.97 -0.09 -0.50
N HIS A 52 1.29 0.76 -1.47
CA HIS A 52 0.76 2.13 -1.59
C HIS A 52 -0.69 2.19 -2.10
N HIS A 53 -1.03 1.37 -3.09
CA HIS A 53 -2.35 1.39 -3.73
C HIS A 53 -3.17 0.14 -3.46
N ALA A 54 -2.93 -0.53 -2.34
CA ALA A 54 -3.88 -1.52 -1.81
C ALA A 54 -5.09 -0.85 -1.14
N GLY A 55 -5.55 0.28 -1.69
CA GLY A 55 -6.88 0.77 -1.39
C GLY A 55 -7.83 -0.40 -1.53
N LEU A 56 -8.69 -0.55 -0.53
CA LEU A 56 -9.83 -1.46 -0.49
C LEU A 56 -10.83 -1.03 -1.57
N SER A 57 -10.37 -0.94 -2.81
CA SER A 57 -11.09 -0.44 -3.96
C SER A 57 -11.85 -1.59 -4.60
N ASP A 58 -12.62 -1.25 -5.63
CA ASP A 58 -13.31 -2.23 -6.48
C ASP A 58 -12.37 -3.32 -7.04
N ARG A 59 -11.05 -3.12 -6.99
CA ARG A 59 -10.07 -4.14 -7.39
C ARG A 59 -10.00 -5.36 -6.48
N TRP A 60 -10.41 -5.25 -5.21
CA TRP A 60 -10.40 -6.35 -4.23
C TRP A 60 -11.79 -6.87 -3.89
N THR A 61 -12.82 -6.38 -4.59
CA THR A 61 -14.21 -6.71 -4.29
C THR A 61 -14.96 -7.07 -5.54
N ASP A 62 -15.94 -7.95 -5.40
CA ASP A 62 -16.96 -8.17 -6.40
C ASP A 62 -18.07 -7.11 -6.20
N ALA A 63 -18.23 -6.24 -7.20
CA ALA A 63 -19.22 -5.17 -7.15
C ALA A 63 -20.67 -5.67 -7.25
N THR A 64 -20.90 -6.81 -7.91
CA THR A 64 -22.22 -7.44 -8.03
C THR A 64 -22.65 -8.05 -6.71
N THR A 65 -21.74 -8.74 -6.01
CA THR A 65 -22.05 -9.39 -4.73
C THR A 65 -21.76 -8.54 -3.49
N ARG A 66 -21.10 -7.37 -3.67
CA ARG A 66 -20.67 -6.45 -2.59
C ARG A 66 -19.82 -7.16 -1.53
N LYS A 67 -18.92 -8.04 -1.97
CA LYS A 67 -18.06 -8.86 -1.10
C LYS A 67 -16.60 -8.73 -1.50
N TRP A 68 -15.70 -9.05 -0.57
CA TRP A 68 -14.29 -9.24 -0.88
C TRP A 68 -14.08 -10.39 -1.86
N ASP A 69 -13.27 -10.17 -2.87
CA ASP A 69 -12.72 -11.22 -3.71
C ASP A 69 -11.55 -11.88 -2.98
N VAL A 70 -11.90 -12.80 -2.07
CA VAL A 70 -10.94 -13.53 -1.23
C VAL A 70 -10.00 -14.39 -2.07
N ALA A 71 -10.48 -14.92 -3.20
CA ALA A 71 -9.66 -15.74 -4.08
C ALA A 71 -8.55 -14.91 -4.72
N LYS A 72 -8.90 -13.74 -5.26
CA LYS A 72 -7.92 -12.80 -5.81
C LYS A 72 -6.93 -12.29 -4.77
N LEU A 73 -7.41 -11.93 -3.57
CA LEU A 73 -6.54 -11.55 -2.44
C LEU A 73 -5.48 -12.63 -2.16
N LYS A 74 -5.91 -13.88 -2.02
CA LYS A 74 -5.00 -15.00 -1.78
C LYS A 74 -4.00 -15.19 -2.92
N GLU A 75 -4.46 -15.15 -4.17
CA GLU A 75 -3.59 -15.33 -5.34
C GLU A 75 -2.50 -14.27 -5.41
N VAL A 76 -2.87 -13.01 -5.17
CA VAL A 76 -1.96 -11.87 -5.22
C VAL A 76 -0.86 -11.98 -4.16
N PHE A 77 -1.22 -12.27 -2.90
CA PHE A 77 -0.23 -12.42 -1.83
C PHE A 77 0.61 -13.69 -2.00
N ALA A 78 0.03 -14.78 -2.50
CA ALA A 78 0.80 -15.97 -2.85
C ALA A 78 1.81 -15.70 -3.97
N SER A 79 1.45 -14.88 -4.96
CA SER A 79 2.31 -14.55 -6.10
C SER A 79 3.52 -13.69 -5.70
N THR A 80 3.35 -12.80 -4.72
CA THR A 80 4.42 -11.93 -4.22
C THR A 80 5.25 -12.55 -3.09
N ALA A 81 4.75 -13.62 -2.45
CA ALA A 81 5.42 -14.26 -1.31
C ALA A 81 6.88 -14.60 -1.58
N SER A 82 7.21 -15.03 -2.80
CA SER A 82 8.59 -15.37 -3.15
C SER A 82 9.52 -14.15 -3.18
N GLY A 83 9.02 -12.98 -3.59
CA GLY A 83 9.79 -11.73 -3.61
C GLY A 83 9.87 -11.07 -2.25
N TYR A 84 8.76 -11.08 -1.50
CA TYR A 84 8.63 -10.40 -0.22
C TYR A 84 9.44 -11.09 0.89
N GLY A 85 9.57 -12.42 0.84
CA GLY A 85 10.26 -13.18 1.89
C GLY A 85 9.60 -12.95 3.25
N ASP A 86 10.42 -12.62 4.26
CA ASP A 86 9.96 -12.38 5.64
C ASP A 86 9.61 -10.90 5.92
N ALA A 87 9.51 -10.07 4.89
CA ALA A 87 9.21 -8.64 5.04
C ALA A 87 7.87 -8.42 5.76
N ARG A 88 7.84 -7.45 6.68
CA ARG A 88 6.59 -6.96 7.26
C ARG A 88 5.84 -6.12 6.24
N ILE A 89 4.55 -6.38 6.08
CA ILE A 89 3.70 -5.67 5.13
C ILE A 89 2.91 -4.58 5.83
N MET A 90 2.99 -3.35 5.33
CA MET A 90 2.08 -2.26 5.64
C MET A 90 1.14 -2.03 4.45
N LEU A 91 -0.14 -2.33 4.64
CA LEU A 91 -1.17 -2.11 3.63
C LEU A 91 -1.73 -0.69 3.76
N ASN A 92 -1.53 0.16 2.74
CA ASN A 92 -2.15 1.48 2.71
C ASN A 92 -3.55 1.40 2.10
N ILE A 93 -4.57 1.59 2.95
CA ILE A 93 -5.97 1.60 2.53
C ILE A 93 -6.34 3.04 2.13
N ALA A 94 -6.04 3.41 0.89
CA ALA A 94 -6.24 4.77 0.40
C ALA A 94 -7.70 5.11 0.07
N ASN A 95 -8.51 4.11 -0.32
CA ASN A 95 -9.89 4.29 -0.79
C ASN A 95 -10.76 3.08 -0.38
N TRP A 96 -12.08 3.26 -0.42
CA TRP A 96 -13.11 2.23 -0.20
C TRP A 96 -13.76 1.79 -1.52
N PRO A 97 -14.49 0.66 -1.55
CA PRO A 97 -15.20 0.24 -2.74
C PRO A 97 -16.32 1.22 -3.04
N LYS A 98 -16.66 1.45 -4.32
CA LYS A 98 -17.69 2.44 -4.69
C LYS A 98 -19.04 2.15 -4.03
N TRP A 99 -19.42 0.88 -4.00
CA TRP A 99 -20.67 0.42 -3.38
C TRP A 99 -20.72 0.64 -1.86
N PHE A 100 -19.60 0.95 -1.21
CA PHE A 100 -19.53 1.29 0.22
C PHE A 100 -19.95 2.74 0.49
N HIS A 101 -19.87 3.62 -0.51
CA HIS A 101 -20.40 4.98 -0.44
C HIS A 101 -21.93 5.04 -0.63
N ASP A 102 -22.54 3.96 -1.15
CA ASP A 102 -23.96 3.88 -1.45
C ASP A 102 -24.84 3.51 -0.25
N GLY A 103 -24.26 3.39 0.95
CA GLY A 103 -24.97 3.16 2.20
C GLY A 103 -24.42 4.05 3.31
N ASP A 104 -25.26 4.37 4.30
CA ASP A 104 -24.96 5.16 5.50
C ASP A 104 -23.87 4.53 6.40
N VAL A 105 -22.63 4.38 5.91
CA VAL A 105 -21.52 3.82 6.71
C VAL A 105 -20.77 4.91 7.46
N LEU A 106 -20.94 6.18 7.07
CA LEU A 106 -20.48 7.32 7.86
C LEU A 106 -21.69 7.95 8.57
N PRO A 107 -21.62 8.20 9.89
CA PRO A 107 -22.62 8.99 10.59
C PRO A 107 -22.89 10.28 9.81
N SER A 108 -24.16 10.60 9.61
CA SER A 108 -24.66 11.71 8.77
C SER A 108 -24.00 13.06 9.05
N GLU A 109 -23.46 13.24 10.25
CA GLU A 109 -22.72 14.43 10.71
C GLU A 109 -21.43 14.71 9.93
N LYS A 110 -20.83 13.73 9.23
CA LYS A 110 -19.61 13.94 8.42
C LYS A 110 -19.84 14.20 6.93
N ARG A 111 -21.08 14.12 6.42
CA ARG A 111 -21.38 14.40 5.01
C ARG A 111 -21.21 15.89 4.65
N LEU A 112 -21.33 16.79 5.63
CA LEU A 112 -21.26 18.25 5.42
C LEU A 112 -19.84 18.80 5.16
N ASN A 113 -18.78 18.09 5.56
CA ASN A 113 -17.42 18.63 5.48
C ASN A 113 -16.63 18.22 4.22
N LEU A 114 -17.13 17.29 3.41
CA LEU A 114 -16.46 16.85 2.17
C LEU A 114 -16.90 17.64 0.93
N GLN A 115 -18.05 18.31 0.98
CA GLN A 115 -18.53 19.14 -0.13
C GLN A 115 -17.88 20.54 -0.16
N HIS A 116 -17.35 21.03 0.97
CA HIS A 116 -16.70 22.35 1.02
C HIS A 116 -15.24 22.36 0.53
N SER A 117 -14.57 21.22 0.44
CA SER A 117 -13.16 21.13 0.00
C SER A 117 -12.98 20.90 -1.50
N ALA A 118 -14.05 20.64 -2.27
CA ALA A 118 -13.99 20.44 -3.72
C ALA A 118 -14.39 21.68 -4.54
N GLY A 119 -14.77 22.78 -3.90
CA GLY A 119 -15.39 23.94 -4.56
C GLY A 119 -14.49 25.13 -4.91
N ASN A 120 -13.23 25.18 -4.45
CA ASN A 120 -12.40 26.41 -4.57
C ASN A 120 -11.16 26.24 -5.46
N LEU A 121 -11.33 25.71 -6.67
CA LEU A 121 -10.28 25.77 -7.70
C LEU A 121 -10.80 26.25 -9.05
N HIS A 122 -11.76 27.18 -9.09
CA HIS A 122 -12.01 28.02 -10.29
C HIS A 122 -12.76 29.30 -9.91
N ALA A 123 -12.02 30.33 -9.50
CA ALA A 123 -12.37 31.74 -9.74
C ALA A 123 -11.20 32.65 -9.31
N SER A 124 -10.95 33.64 -10.17
CA SER A 124 -9.96 34.74 -10.13
C SER A 124 -8.52 34.39 -10.50
#